data_AF-A6EGR5-F1
#
_entry.id   AF-A6EGR5-F1
#
_cell.length_a   1.000
_cell.length_b   1.000
_cell.length_c   1.000
_cell.angle_alpha   90.00
_cell.angle_beta   90.00
_cell.angle_gamma   90.00
#
_symmetry.space_group_name_H-M   'P 1'
#
loop_
_entity.id
_entity.type
_entity.pdbx_description
1 polymer ?
#
loop_
_entity_poly.entity_id
_entity_poly.type
_entity_poly.pdbx_seq_one_letter_code
_entity_poly.pdbx_strand_id
1 'polypeptide(L)'
;MYSIKNYKVKKINVNARIRRNMLAELSGSYFKDENSDFIIHLNSGGKDALVGIQREDGVYTVIGNEKIYYLTLSGIESEISINEFLDILSRETLSKGKSYKYEFIKVKANESIWIMNADTMNALWNTMLLFDTRI
;
A
#
# COMPACT_ATOMS: atom_id res chain seq x y z
N MET A 1 3.96 -27.47 -3.38
CA MET A 1 2.49 -27.55 -3.19
C MET A 1 2.15 -26.80 -1.89
N TYR A 2 1.90 -25.49 -1.96
CA TYR A 2 1.64 -24.69 -0.76
C TYR A 2 0.23 -24.97 -0.24
N SER A 3 0.14 -25.47 0.98
CA SER A 3 -1.10 -25.91 1.63
C SER A 3 -2.07 -24.74 1.86
N ILE A 4 -3.31 -24.90 1.41
CA ILE A 4 -4.43 -23.95 1.49
C ILE A 4 -4.67 -23.44 2.93
N LYS A 5 -4.25 -24.21 3.95
CA LYS A 5 -4.31 -23.79 5.36
C LYS A 5 -3.38 -22.61 5.68
N ASN A 6 -2.18 -22.55 5.09
CA ASN A 6 -1.22 -21.47 5.37
C ASN A 6 -1.65 -20.13 4.76
N TYR A 7 -2.27 -20.16 3.58
CA TYR A 7 -2.76 -18.95 2.91
C TYR A 7 -3.88 -18.28 3.72
N LYS A 8 -4.84 -19.07 4.22
CA LYS A 8 -5.97 -18.58 5.02
C LYS A 8 -5.54 -18.00 6.37
N VAL A 9 -4.55 -18.63 7.04
CA VAL A 9 -3.99 -18.14 8.32
C VAL A 9 -3.17 -16.86 8.12
N LYS A 10 -2.38 -16.74 7.05
CA LYS A 10 -1.69 -15.48 6.70
C LYS A 10 -2.70 -14.35 6.49
N LYS A 11 -3.75 -14.58 5.69
CA LYS A 11 -4.78 -13.56 5.39
C LYS A 11 -5.51 -13.03 6.63
N ILE A 12 -5.92 -13.90 7.55
CA ILE A 12 -6.59 -13.49 8.81
C ILE A 12 -5.66 -12.64 9.69
N ASN A 13 -4.36 -12.95 9.72
CA ASN A 13 -3.39 -12.21 10.51
C ASN A 13 -3.12 -10.81 9.92
N VAL A 14 -3.12 -10.70 8.60
CA VAL A 14 -2.94 -9.43 7.88
C VAL A 14 -4.07 -8.44 8.19
N ASN A 15 -5.34 -8.86 8.12
CA ASN A 15 -6.49 -7.97 8.40
C ASN A 15 -6.50 -7.48 9.85
N ALA A 16 -6.17 -8.33 10.81
CA ALA A 16 -6.05 -7.93 12.22
C ALA A 16 -4.90 -6.92 12.45
N ARG A 17 -3.81 -7.02 11.66
CA ARG A 17 -2.64 -6.14 11.77
C ARG A 17 -2.79 -4.81 11.02
N ILE A 18 -3.49 -4.80 9.90
CA ILE A 18 -3.93 -3.56 9.22
C ILE A 18 -4.77 -2.72 10.18
N ARG A 19 -5.69 -3.36 10.93
CA ARG A 19 -6.45 -2.71 12.01
C ARG A 19 -5.54 -2.19 13.13
N ARG A 20 -4.50 -2.94 13.50
CA ARG A 20 -3.53 -2.53 14.54
C ARG A 20 -2.69 -1.30 14.14
N ASN A 21 -2.41 -1.12 12.85
CA ASN A 21 -1.65 0.03 12.34
C ASN A 21 -2.54 1.24 12.00
N MET A 22 -3.84 1.18 12.30
CA MET A 22 -4.79 2.29 12.14
C MET A 22 -4.88 2.84 10.70
N LEU A 23 -4.50 2.07 9.68
CA LEU A 23 -4.49 2.53 8.28
C LEU A 23 -5.87 3.02 7.84
N ALA A 24 -6.93 2.31 8.23
CA ALA A 24 -8.31 2.68 7.93
C ALA A 24 -8.71 4.00 8.58
N GLU A 25 -8.31 4.22 9.84
CA GLU A 25 -8.66 5.42 10.60
C GLU A 25 -7.90 6.64 10.07
N LEU A 26 -6.60 6.48 9.81
CA LEU A 26 -5.73 7.55 9.34
C LEU A 26 -6.00 7.95 7.88
N SER A 27 -6.53 7.03 7.06
CA SER A 27 -6.85 7.29 5.65
C SER A 27 -8.32 7.68 5.42
N GLY A 28 -9.18 7.55 6.44
CA GLY A 28 -10.59 7.96 6.40
C GLY A 28 -11.36 7.44 5.18
N SER A 29 -12.07 8.33 4.49
CA SER A 29 -12.88 8.01 3.29
C SER A 29 -12.08 7.45 2.12
N TYR A 30 -10.77 7.66 2.08
CA TYR A 30 -9.91 7.16 1.01
C TYR A 30 -9.55 5.69 1.20
N PHE A 31 -9.74 5.13 2.39
CA PHE A 31 -9.45 3.73 2.66
C PHE A 31 -10.33 2.79 1.83
N LYS A 32 -9.71 1.75 1.27
CA LYS A 32 -10.36 0.67 0.54
C LYS A 32 -9.93 -0.67 1.11
N ASP A 33 -10.89 -1.47 1.55
CA ASP A 33 -10.67 -2.80 2.10
C ASP A 33 -10.97 -3.89 1.09
N GLU A 34 -10.74 -5.15 1.47
CA GLU A 34 -10.98 -6.33 0.65
C GLU A 34 -12.43 -6.51 0.19
N ASN A 35 -13.39 -5.83 0.83
CA ASN A 35 -14.81 -5.89 0.51
C ASN A 35 -15.26 -4.74 -0.38
N SER A 36 -14.41 -3.74 -0.60
CA SER A 36 -14.73 -2.61 -1.48
C SER A 36 -14.79 -3.05 -2.94
N ASP A 37 -15.76 -2.50 -3.69
CA ASP A 37 -15.91 -2.76 -5.13
C ASP A 37 -14.61 -2.51 -5.90
N PHE A 38 -13.83 -1.53 -5.46
CA PHE A 38 -12.54 -1.21 -6.04
C PHE A 38 -11.51 -2.34 -5.88
N ILE A 39 -11.33 -2.89 -4.67
CA ILE A 39 -10.38 -4.00 -4.45
C ILE A 39 -10.89 -5.28 -5.14
N ILE A 40 -12.20 -5.53 -5.12
CA ILE A 40 -12.82 -6.66 -5.85
C ILE A 40 -12.56 -6.53 -7.35
N HIS A 41 -12.68 -5.33 -7.91
CA HIS A 41 -12.40 -5.06 -9.32
C HIS A 41 -10.92 -5.32 -9.66
N LEU A 42 -9.98 -4.81 -8.84
CA LEU A 42 -8.55 -5.08 -9.03
C LEU A 42 -8.25 -6.59 -9.02
N ASN A 43 -8.86 -7.32 -8.08
CA ASN A 43 -8.67 -8.76 -7.96
C ASN A 43 -9.28 -9.56 -9.11
N SER A 44 -10.41 -9.09 -9.66
CA SER A 44 -11.01 -9.66 -10.87
C SER A 44 -10.10 -9.50 -12.08
N GLY A 45 -9.24 -8.47 -12.08
CA GLY A 45 -8.17 -8.25 -13.06
C GLY A 45 -6.90 -9.08 -12.82
N GLY A 46 -6.90 -10.02 -11.87
CA GLY A 46 -5.77 -10.90 -11.60
C GLY A 46 -4.73 -10.35 -10.62
N LYS A 47 -4.99 -9.19 -9.99
CA LYS A 47 -4.17 -8.68 -8.89
C LYS A 47 -4.50 -9.45 -7.62
N ASP A 48 -3.55 -9.48 -6.69
CA ASP A 48 -3.76 -10.04 -5.33
C ASP A 48 -3.74 -8.90 -4.31
N ALA A 49 -4.69 -7.97 -4.48
CA ALA A 49 -4.88 -6.75 -3.70
C ALA A 49 -5.64 -7.03 -2.40
N LEU A 50 -5.18 -6.39 -1.31
CA LEU A 50 -5.70 -6.59 0.03
C LEU A 50 -6.40 -5.33 0.54
N VAL A 51 -5.66 -4.23 0.66
CA VAL A 51 -6.15 -2.95 1.17
C VAL A 51 -5.36 -1.80 0.56
N GLY A 52 -5.92 -0.60 0.56
CA GLY A 52 -5.20 0.57 0.06
C GLY A 52 -5.92 1.88 0.32
N ILE A 53 -5.43 2.89 -0.37
CA ILE A 53 -6.05 4.21 -0.44
C ILE A 53 -6.36 4.55 -1.89
N GLN A 54 -7.52 5.15 -2.12
CA GLN A 54 -7.96 5.63 -3.42
C GLN A 54 -8.56 7.02 -3.28
N ARG A 55 -8.10 7.95 -4.10
CA ARG A 55 -8.57 9.32 -4.20
C ARG A 55 -9.77 9.43 -5.14
N GLU A 56 -10.53 10.52 -5.03
CA GLU A 56 -11.76 10.73 -5.81
C GLU A 56 -11.55 10.76 -7.32
N ASP A 57 -10.36 11.16 -7.78
CA ASP A 57 -9.95 11.18 -9.19
C ASP A 57 -9.41 9.83 -9.70
N GLY A 58 -9.49 8.78 -8.87
CA GLY A 58 -9.09 7.43 -9.23
C GLY A 58 -7.64 7.08 -8.92
N VAL A 59 -6.79 8.05 -8.58
CA VAL A 59 -5.40 7.82 -8.13
C VAL A 59 -5.39 6.92 -6.89
N TYR A 60 -4.53 5.91 -6.86
CA TYR A 60 -4.53 4.93 -5.78
C TYR A 60 -3.15 4.37 -5.44
N THR A 61 -3.07 3.84 -4.22
CA THR A 61 -1.95 3.03 -3.71
C THR A 61 -2.52 1.86 -2.92
N VAL A 62 -2.26 0.64 -3.37
CA VAL A 62 -2.88 -0.58 -2.86
C VAL A 62 -1.82 -1.61 -2.51
N ILE A 63 -1.86 -2.08 -1.27
CA ILE A 63 -1.04 -3.17 -0.77
C ILE A 63 -1.66 -4.50 -1.22
N GLY A 64 -0.88 -5.29 -1.95
CA GLY A 64 -1.15 -6.70 -2.22
C GLY A 64 -0.29 -7.64 -1.38
N ASN A 65 -0.37 -8.94 -1.67
CA ASN A 65 0.42 -9.95 -0.95
C ASN A 65 1.94 -9.83 -1.18
N GLU A 66 2.37 -9.46 -2.39
CA GLU A 66 3.80 -9.39 -2.76
C GLU A 66 4.20 -8.04 -3.38
N LYS A 67 3.22 -7.27 -3.84
CA LYS A 67 3.41 -6.05 -4.62
C LYS A 67 2.52 -4.92 -4.10
N ILE A 68 2.96 -3.70 -4.37
CA ILE A 68 2.15 -2.48 -4.28
C ILE A 68 1.67 -2.14 -5.67
N TYR A 69 0.37 -2.03 -5.83
CA TYR A 69 -0.27 -1.56 -7.06
C TYR A 69 -0.58 -0.07 -6.92
N TYR A 70 -0.31 0.72 -7.95
CA TYR A 70 -0.58 2.15 -7.90
C TYR A 70 -1.01 2.72 -9.25
N LEU A 71 -1.73 3.84 -9.19
CA LEU A 71 -2.01 4.71 -10.32
C LEU A 71 -1.49 6.10 -9.98
N THR A 72 -0.62 6.64 -10.84
CA THR A 72 -0.04 7.99 -10.67
C THR A 72 -0.99 9.08 -11.20
N LEU A 73 -0.74 10.33 -10.81
CA LEU A 73 -1.46 11.51 -11.37
C LEU A 73 -1.38 11.61 -12.90
N SER A 74 -0.29 11.09 -13.49
CA SER A 74 -0.07 11.10 -14.93
C SER A 74 -0.80 9.96 -15.65
N GLY A 75 -1.64 9.18 -14.95
CA GLY A 75 -2.36 8.04 -15.51
C GLY A 75 -1.51 6.78 -15.72
N ILE A 76 -0.29 6.74 -15.16
CA ILE A 76 0.55 5.54 -15.23
C ILE A 76 0.08 4.56 -14.16
N GLU A 77 -0.46 3.43 -14.60
CA GLU A 77 -0.79 2.29 -13.78
C GLU A 77 0.38 1.30 -13.75
N SER A 78 0.84 0.93 -12.56
CA SER A 78 1.98 0.02 -12.43
C SER A 78 1.99 -0.70 -11.09
N GLU A 79 3.01 -1.53 -10.92
CA GLU A 79 3.26 -2.33 -9.72
C GLU A 79 4.73 -2.28 -9.34
N ILE A 80 5.00 -2.41 -8.05
CA ILE A 80 6.35 -2.42 -7.49
C ILE A 80 6.41 -3.46 -6.37
N SER A 81 7.54 -4.11 -6.17
CA SER A 81 7.68 -5.05 -5.06
C SER A 81 7.58 -4.31 -3.72
N ILE A 82 7.05 -4.98 -2.68
CA ILE A 82 6.95 -4.38 -1.34
C ILE A 82 8.34 -3.93 -0.84
N ASN A 83 9.37 -4.75 -1.05
CA ASN A 83 10.72 -4.46 -0.59
C ASN A 83 11.30 -3.21 -1.28
N GLU A 84 11.14 -3.10 -2.60
CA GLU A 84 11.60 -1.93 -3.35
C GLU A 84 10.86 -0.67 -2.91
N PHE A 85 9.57 -0.77 -2.64
CA PHE A 85 8.80 0.36 -2.14
C PHE A 85 9.23 0.79 -0.72
N LEU A 86 9.48 -0.17 0.18
CA LEU A 86 10.06 0.12 1.50
C LEU A 86 11.42 0.82 1.40
N ASP A 87 12.27 0.41 0.47
CA ASP A 87 13.57 1.04 0.24
C ASP A 87 13.41 2.49 -0.26
N ILE A 88 12.43 2.74 -1.13
CA ILE A 88 12.07 4.09 -1.59
C ILE A 88 11.59 4.95 -0.42
N LEU A 89 10.64 4.43 0.38
CA LEU A 89 10.14 5.14 1.56
C LEU A 89 11.28 5.48 2.53
N SER A 90 12.19 4.54 2.76
CA SER A 90 13.35 4.75 3.63
C SER A 90 14.27 5.85 3.14
N ARG A 91 14.63 5.82 1.86
CA ARG A 91 15.45 6.87 1.24
C ARG A 91 14.77 8.23 1.33
N GLU A 92 13.48 8.31 1.04
CA GLU A 92 12.72 9.56 1.05
C GLU A 92 12.60 10.12 2.47
N THR A 93 12.35 9.26 3.47
CA THR A 93 12.24 9.66 4.87
C THR A 93 13.57 10.13 5.44
N LEU A 94 14.67 9.46 5.10
CA LEU A 94 16.02 9.89 5.47
C LEU A 94 16.39 11.23 4.83
N SER A 95 15.97 11.45 3.57
CA SER A 95 16.30 12.69 2.84
C SER A 95 15.48 13.89 3.30
N LYS A 96 14.22 13.71 3.69
CA LYS A 96 13.27 14.81 3.93
C LYS A 96 12.94 15.04 5.41
N GLY A 97 13.22 14.06 6.26
CA GLY A 97 12.96 14.13 7.69
C GLY A 97 11.48 13.95 8.05
N LYS A 98 11.20 13.73 9.34
CA LYS A 98 9.87 13.31 9.83
C LYS A 98 8.74 14.35 9.65
N SER A 99 9.08 15.62 9.46
CA SER A 99 8.11 16.73 9.34
C SER A 99 7.64 17.00 7.90
N TYR A 100 8.14 16.26 6.92
CA TYR A 100 7.68 16.40 5.53
C TYR A 100 6.23 15.92 5.38
N LYS A 101 5.47 16.51 4.44
CA LYS A 101 4.04 16.21 4.27
C LYS A 101 3.76 14.81 3.69
N TYR A 102 4.73 14.21 2.98
CA TYR A 102 4.65 12.88 2.33
C TYR A 102 3.39 12.63 1.49
N GLU A 103 2.80 13.67 0.89
CA GLU A 103 1.60 13.49 0.05
C GLU A 103 1.90 12.68 -1.22
N PHE A 104 3.08 12.91 -1.81
CA PHE A 104 3.57 12.19 -2.98
C PHE A 104 5.00 11.74 -2.77
N ILE A 105 5.28 10.51 -3.20
CA ILE A 105 6.57 9.86 -3.05
C ILE A 105 7.12 9.50 -4.42
N LYS A 106 8.31 9.98 -4.72
CA LYS A 106 8.94 9.81 -6.01
C LYS A 106 9.48 8.38 -6.14
N VAL A 107 8.96 7.63 -7.10
CA VAL A 107 9.43 6.26 -7.39
C VAL A 107 10.38 6.21 -8.58
N LYS A 108 10.15 7.04 -9.61
CA LYS A 108 11.06 7.23 -10.75
C LYS A 108 11.17 8.70 -11.12
N ALA A 109 12.00 9.02 -12.11
CA ALA A 109 12.25 10.39 -12.56
C ALA A 109 10.97 11.22 -12.76
N ASN A 110 9.93 10.60 -13.35
CA ASN A 110 8.66 11.22 -13.71
C ASN A 110 7.44 10.54 -13.08
N GLU A 111 7.64 9.69 -12.07
CA GLU A 111 6.56 8.91 -11.44
C GLU A 111 6.54 9.18 -9.94
N SER A 112 5.37 9.52 -9.42
CA SER A 112 5.13 9.70 -7.99
C SER A 112 3.87 8.98 -7.56
N ILE A 113 3.98 8.26 -6.45
CA ILE A 113 2.89 7.53 -5.82
C ILE A 113 2.24 8.43 -4.78
N TRP A 114 0.92 8.48 -4.77
CA TRP A 114 0.15 9.24 -3.80
C TRP A 114 0.00 8.47 -2.49
N ILE A 115 0.36 9.09 -1.38
CA ILE A 115 0.38 8.47 -0.03
C ILE A 115 -0.52 9.26 0.94
N MET A 116 -1.20 10.30 0.46
CA MET A 116 -2.09 11.18 1.22
C MET A 116 -1.37 12.11 2.20
N ASN A 117 -0.76 11.57 3.26
CA ASN A 117 -0.03 12.38 4.25
C ASN A 117 0.99 11.53 5.03
N ALA A 118 1.72 12.16 5.95
CA ALA A 118 2.74 11.52 6.79
C ALA A 118 2.19 10.41 7.68
N ASP A 119 0.97 10.55 8.21
CA ASP A 119 0.37 9.55 9.11
C ASP A 119 -0.04 8.30 8.33
N THR A 120 -0.69 8.49 7.19
CA THR A 120 -1.01 7.40 6.24
C THR A 120 0.26 6.74 5.72
N MET A 121 1.32 7.50 5.43
CA MET A 121 2.63 6.97 5.05
C MET A 121 3.19 6.04 6.12
N ASN A 122 3.20 6.49 7.38
CA ASN A 122 3.68 5.68 8.50
C ASN A 122 2.83 4.41 8.70
N ALA A 123 1.51 4.52 8.56
CA ALA A 123 0.59 3.38 8.67
C ALA A 123 0.82 2.36 7.54
N LEU A 124 0.99 2.83 6.30
CA LEU A 124 1.33 2.00 5.15
C LEU A 124 2.68 1.32 5.38
N TRP A 125 3.71 2.07 5.77
CA TRP A 125 5.04 1.54 6.06
C TRP A 125 4.97 0.43 7.09
N ASN A 126 4.37 0.69 8.25
CA ASN A 126 4.23 -0.30 9.32
C ASN A 126 3.43 -1.53 8.89
N THR A 127 2.49 -1.35 7.96
CA THR A 127 1.74 -2.46 7.37
C THR A 127 2.63 -3.28 6.43
N MET A 128 3.49 -2.63 5.64
CA MET A 128 4.36 -3.27 4.65
C MET A 128 5.58 -3.97 5.26
N LEU A 129 6.16 -3.45 6.36
CA LEU A 129 7.25 -4.13 7.09
C LEU A 129 6.89 -5.55 7.52
N LEU A 130 5.60 -5.86 7.64
CA LEU A 130 5.12 -7.18 8.03
C LEU A 130 5.18 -8.21 6.88
N PHE A 131 5.33 -7.72 5.65
CA PHE A 131 5.52 -8.51 4.44
C PHE A 131 6.97 -8.52 3.98
N ASP A 132 7.85 -7.76 4.65
CA ASP A 132 9.28 -7.77 4.37
C ASP A 132 9.85 -9.11 4.79
N THR A 133 10.22 -9.92 3.80
CA THR A 133 10.80 -11.26 3.99
C THR A 133 12.30 -11.22 4.27
N ARG A 134 12.91 -10.03 4.34
CA ARG A 134 14.34 -9.84 4.63
C ARG A 134 14.65 -9.83 6.14
N ILE A 135 13.62 -9.86 7.00
CA ILE A 135 13.70 -9.83 8.48
C ILE A 135 13.52 -11.23 9.05
#